data_AF-A0A0A6NY31-F1
#
_entry.id   AF-A0A0A6NY31-F1
#
_cell.length_a   1.000
_cell.length_b   1.000
_cell.length_c   1.000
_cell.angle_alpha   90.00
_cell.angle_beta   90.00
_cell.angle_gamma   90.00
#
_symmetry.space_group_name_H-M   'P 1'
#
loop_
_entity.id
_entity.type
_entity.pdbx_description
1 polymer ?
#
loop_
_entity_poly.entity_id
_entity_poly.type
_entity_poly.pdbx_seq_one_letter_code
_entity_poly.pdbx_strand_id
1 'polypeptide(L)'
;MCKQKRTTSKQISWHRLLGLMLMDIFKDSNFRVEMEKDLTFQEQYLDIIKKSEGQPLKELPIGFPNLSNYNLLTYKSIQEPLSAWTLDELIGYYTMYRKHLSPSQKVTAIKLRANTQVCPYKIPRFHGL
;
A
#
# COMPACT_ATOMS: atom_id res chain seq x y z
N MET A 1 -29.84 27.74 4.46
CA MET A 1 -28.73 26.82 4.82
C MET A 1 -27.41 27.49 4.51
N CYS A 2 -26.66 27.87 5.54
CA CYS A 2 -25.37 28.55 5.41
C CYS A 2 -24.27 27.50 5.20
N LYS A 3 -23.53 27.58 4.09
CA LYS A 3 -22.35 26.72 3.87
C LYS A 3 -21.24 27.19 4.81
N GLN A 4 -20.94 26.38 5.84
CA GLN A 4 -19.73 26.58 6.66
C GLN A 4 -18.49 26.57 5.74
N LYS A 5 -17.86 27.73 5.58
CA LYS A 5 -16.50 27.84 5.05
C LYS A 5 -15.56 27.19 6.06
N ARG A 6 -14.93 26.07 5.71
CA ARG A 6 -13.79 25.55 6.48
C ARG A 6 -12.65 26.56 6.37
N THR A 7 -12.32 27.21 7.48
CA THR A 7 -11.08 27.96 7.63
C THR A 7 -9.94 26.94 7.79
N THR A 8 -9.29 26.56 6.69
CA THR A 8 -8.05 25.81 6.77
C THR A 8 -6.98 26.75 7.33
N SER A 9 -6.54 26.51 8.57
CA SER A 9 -5.32 27.10 9.11
C SER A 9 -4.20 26.98 8.06
N LYS A 10 -3.53 28.09 7.73
CA LYS A 10 -2.51 28.17 6.69
C LYS A 10 -1.25 27.42 7.15
N GLN A 11 -1.30 26.08 7.08
CA GLN A 11 -0.19 25.21 7.43
C GLN A 11 0.94 25.47 6.45
N ILE A 12 2.11 25.86 6.97
CA ILE A 12 3.31 26.03 6.15
C ILE A 12 3.64 24.66 5.54
N SER A 13 3.69 24.59 4.21
CA SER A 13 4.16 23.39 3.51
C SER A 13 5.68 23.36 3.56
N TRP A 14 6.23 22.83 4.65
CA TRP A 14 7.67 22.71 4.87
C TRP A 14 8.38 21.91 3.77
N HIS A 15 7.71 20.90 3.22
CA HIS A 15 8.21 20.14 2.07
C HIS A 15 8.41 21.03 0.84
N ARG A 16 7.45 21.93 0.59
CA ARG A 16 7.54 22.89 -0.52
C ARG A 16 8.69 23.87 -0.33
N LEU A 17 8.86 24.40 0.88
CA LEU A 17 9.96 25.33 1.20
C LEU A 17 11.31 24.65 1.04
N LEU A 18 11.46 23.41 1.52
CA LEU A 18 12.66 22.63 1.34
C LEU A 18 12.99 22.44 -0.16
N GLY A 19 11.99 22.08 -0.97
CA GLY A 19 12.17 21.91 -2.41
C GLY A 19 12.68 23.16 -3.10
N LEU A 20 12.10 24.33 -2.78
CA LEU A 20 12.54 25.62 -3.33
C LEU A 20 13.97 25.97 -2.91
N MET A 21 14.34 25.69 -1.65
CA MET A 21 15.68 25.93 -1.13
C MET A 21 16.72 25.05 -1.84
N LEU A 22 16.39 23.78 -2.08
CA LEU A 22 17.23 22.87 -2.85
C LEU A 22 17.37 23.32 -4.31
N MET A 23 16.31 23.81 -4.94
CA MET A 23 16.39 24.35 -6.31
C MET A 23 17.37 25.53 -6.41
N ASP A 24 17.40 26.39 -5.39
CA ASP A 24 18.32 27.53 -5.34
C ASP A 24 19.78 27.07 -5.11
N ILE A 25 20.00 26.14 -4.16
CA ILE A 25 21.34 25.57 -3.90
C ILE A 25 21.93 24.90 -5.14
N PHE A 26 21.13 24.11 -5.86
CA PHE A 26 21.59 23.35 -7.02
C PHE A 26 21.50 24.14 -8.33
N LYS A 27 21.17 25.44 -8.27
CA LYS A 27 21.13 26.30 -9.45
C LYS A 27 22.50 26.31 -10.15
N ASP A 28 22.48 26.14 -11.47
CA ASP A 28 23.66 26.11 -12.34
C ASP A 28 24.67 24.98 -12.04
N SER A 29 24.26 23.98 -11.26
CA SER A 29 25.03 22.74 -11.04
C SER A 29 24.70 21.67 -12.08
N ASN A 30 25.38 20.52 -12.02
CA ASN A 30 25.09 19.34 -12.82
C ASN A 30 23.88 18.52 -12.30
N PHE A 31 23.14 19.03 -11.32
CA PHE A 31 21.97 18.37 -10.74
C PHE A 31 20.68 19.13 -11.05
N ARG A 32 19.59 18.39 -11.32
CA ARG A 32 18.25 18.93 -11.53
C ARG A 32 17.33 18.49 -10.39
N VAL A 33 16.74 19.47 -9.70
CA VAL A 33 15.78 19.21 -8.62
C VAL A 33 14.37 19.16 -9.19
N GLU A 34 13.73 17.99 -9.08
CA GLU A 34 12.30 17.80 -9.38
C GLU A 34 11.50 17.78 -8.06
N MET A 35 10.61 18.76 -7.86
CA MET A 35 9.81 18.85 -6.64
C MET A 35 8.55 18.00 -6.73
N GLU A 36 8.22 17.30 -5.64
CA GLU A 36 6.88 16.72 -5.39
C GLU A 36 6.36 15.85 -6.53
N LYS A 37 7.24 15.04 -7.13
CA LYS A 37 6.89 14.14 -8.23
C LYS A 37 5.91 13.06 -7.75
N ASP A 38 4.80 12.93 -8.45
CA ASP A 38 3.90 11.79 -8.28
C ASP A 38 4.53 10.55 -8.92
N LEU A 39 4.76 9.52 -8.11
CA LEU A 39 5.36 8.25 -8.52
C LEU A 39 4.31 7.15 -8.72
N THR A 40 3.03 7.48 -8.71
CA THR A 40 1.90 6.55 -8.92
C THR A 40 1.76 6.16 -10.40
N PHE A 41 2.87 5.87 -11.09
CA PHE A 41 2.91 5.64 -12.54
C PHE A 41 2.32 4.29 -12.95
N GLN A 42 2.33 3.30 -12.06
CA GLN A 42 1.85 1.96 -12.34
C GLN A 42 0.73 1.57 -11.37
N GLU A 43 -0.35 1.02 -11.92
CA GLU A 43 -1.41 0.42 -11.12
C GLU A 43 -0.84 -0.81 -10.40
N GLN A 44 -0.84 -0.71 -9.09
CA GLN A 44 -0.38 -1.76 -8.21
C GLN A 44 -1.60 -2.39 -7.54
N TYR A 45 -1.77 -3.68 -7.76
CA TYR A 45 -2.91 -4.43 -7.28
C TYR A 45 -2.53 -5.22 -6.02
N LEU A 46 -3.35 -5.09 -4.99
CA LEU A 46 -3.17 -5.79 -3.72
C LEU A 46 -4.49 -6.41 -3.27
N ASP A 47 -4.42 -7.66 -2.81
CA ASP A 47 -5.59 -8.36 -2.28
C ASP A 47 -5.85 -7.95 -0.82
N ILE A 48 -7.10 -7.60 -0.53
CA ILE A 48 -7.52 -7.12 0.80
C ILE A 48 -8.72 -7.91 1.28
N ILE A 49 -8.58 -8.53 2.44
CA ILE A 49 -9.68 -9.23 3.12
C ILE A 49 -10.22 -8.33 4.22
N LYS A 50 -11.49 -7.93 4.08
CA LYS A 50 -12.24 -7.14 5.07
C LYS A 50 -13.26 -8.01 5.77
N LYS A 51 -13.39 -7.83 7.08
CA LYS A 51 -14.49 -8.42 7.85
C LYS A 51 -15.79 -7.68 7.50
N SER A 52 -16.83 -8.42 7.16
CA SER A 52 -18.19 -7.93 6.91
C SER A 52 -19.17 -8.48 7.96
N GLU A 53 -20.41 -8.00 7.96
CA GLU A 53 -21.50 -8.46 8.84
C GLU A 53 -22.13 -9.79 8.40
N GLY A 54 -21.56 -10.46 7.39
CA GLY A 54 -22.05 -11.74 6.89
C GLY A 54 -21.90 -12.89 7.89
N GLN A 55 -22.44 -14.05 7.50
CA GLN A 55 -22.32 -15.26 8.32
C GLN A 55 -20.84 -15.60 8.57
N PRO A 56 -20.46 -15.91 9.82
CA PRO A 56 -19.09 -16.32 10.11
C PRO A 56 -18.79 -17.65 9.40
N LEU A 57 -17.58 -17.75 8.86
CA LEU A 57 -17.08 -19.02 8.31
C LEU A 57 -17.03 -20.06 9.45
N LYS A 58 -17.60 -21.25 9.21
CA LYS A 58 -17.59 -22.35 10.18
C LYS A 58 -16.17 -22.74 10.58
N GLU A 59 -15.25 -22.73 9.61
CA GLU A 59 -13.82 -22.95 9.80
C GLU A 59 -13.03 -21.99 8.92
N LEU A 60 -11.90 -21.49 9.40
CA LEU A 60 -11.00 -20.65 8.62
C LEU A 60 -10.10 -21.52 7.75
N PRO A 61 -9.82 -21.13 6.49
CA PRO A 61 -8.87 -21.86 5.65
C PRO A 61 -7.49 -21.95 6.30
N ILE A 62 -6.80 -23.07 6.08
CA ILE A 62 -5.42 -23.27 6.53
C ILE A 62 -4.55 -22.09 6.05
N GLY A 63 -3.73 -21.55 6.95
CA GLY A 63 -2.90 -20.36 6.66
C GLY A 63 -3.59 -19.03 6.96
N PHE A 64 -4.87 -19.03 7.35
CA PHE A 64 -5.60 -17.82 7.75
C PHE A 64 -6.08 -17.77 9.22
N PRO A 65 -5.36 -18.27 10.24
CA PRO A 65 -5.79 -18.08 11.63
C PRO A 65 -5.77 -16.60 12.01
N ASN A 66 -6.70 -16.19 12.89
CA ASN A 66 -6.78 -14.87 13.52
C ASN A 66 -6.81 -13.68 12.55
N LEU A 67 -7.77 -13.66 11.62
CA LEU A 67 -8.03 -12.51 10.74
C LEU A 67 -8.52 -11.29 11.54
N SER A 68 -7.99 -10.10 11.22
CA SER A 68 -8.48 -8.82 11.76
C SER A 68 -9.58 -8.22 10.88
N ASN A 69 -10.08 -7.03 11.24
CA ASN A 69 -11.09 -6.32 10.45
C ASN A 69 -10.60 -5.95 9.04
N TYR A 70 -9.30 -5.68 8.90
CA TYR A 70 -8.62 -5.43 7.64
C TYR A 70 -7.35 -6.25 7.58
N ASN A 71 -7.15 -7.01 6.50
CA ASN A 71 -5.96 -7.84 6.29
C ASN A 71 -5.44 -7.57 4.87
N LEU A 72 -4.18 -7.19 4.75
CA LEU A 72 -3.50 -7.06 3.44
C LEU A 72 -2.76 -8.34 3.16
N LEU A 73 -2.94 -8.86 1.95
CA LEU A 73 -2.31 -10.08 1.49
C LEU A 73 -1.44 -9.78 0.28
N THR A 74 -0.21 -10.27 0.30
CA THR A 74 0.59 -10.44 -0.91
C THR A 74 0.84 -11.91 -1.15
N TYR A 75 0.76 -12.30 -2.42
CA TYR A 75 1.09 -13.62 -2.91
C TYR A 75 2.25 -13.52 -3.89
N LYS A 76 3.23 -14.42 -3.74
CA LYS A 76 4.31 -14.59 -4.70
C LYS A 76 4.40 -16.06 -5.11
N SER A 77 4.60 -16.28 -6.40
CA SER A 77 4.86 -17.61 -6.98
C SER A 77 6.20 -18.13 -6.50
N ILE A 78 6.44 -19.44 -6.53
CA ILE A 78 7.76 -20.03 -6.26
C ILE A 78 8.85 -19.47 -7.20
N GLN A 79 8.46 -19.09 -8.42
CA GLN A 79 9.38 -18.50 -9.40
C GLN A 79 9.77 -17.05 -9.07
N GLU A 80 9.08 -16.42 -8.12
CA GLU A 80 9.38 -15.08 -7.63
C GLU A 80 9.60 -15.12 -6.11
N PRO A 81 10.83 -15.01 -5.61
CA PRO A 81 11.05 -15.05 -4.18
C PRO A 81 10.33 -13.88 -3.50
N LEU A 82 9.76 -14.15 -2.33
CA LEU A 82 9.33 -13.10 -1.40
C LEU A 82 10.58 -12.40 -0.85
N SER A 83 11.09 -11.47 -1.65
CA SER A 83 12.33 -10.76 -1.37
C SER A 83 12.14 -9.66 -0.33
N ALA A 84 13.24 -9.16 0.25
CA ALA A 84 13.20 -7.99 1.13
C ALA A 84 12.55 -6.78 0.43
N TRP A 85 12.85 -6.58 -0.85
CA TRP A 85 12.23 -5.54 -1.67
C TRP A 85 10.70 -5.69 -1.74
N THR A 86 10.20 -6.90 -1.93
CA THR A 86 8.74 -7.17 -1.94
C THR A 86 8.08 -6.87 -0.59
N LEU A 87 8.81 -7.05 0.51
CA LEU A 87 8.32 -6.68 1.84
C LEU A 87 8.27 -5.15 2.00
N ASP A 88 9.28 -4.43 1.51
CA ASP A 88 9.29 -2.97 1.51
C ASP A 88 8.13 -2.40 0.68
N GLU A 89 7.85 -3.00 -0.48
CA GLU A 89 6.65 -2.70 -1.28
C GLU A 89 5.37 -2.95 -0.48
N LEU A 90 5.25 -4.10 0.21
CA LEU A 90 4.09 -4.42 1.06
C LEU A 90 3.86 -3.38 2.16
N ILE A 91 4.93 -2.90 2.78
CA ILE A 91 4.87 -1.84 3.80
C ILE A 91 4.47 -0.51 3.17
N GLY A 92 4.94 -0.22 1.95
CA GLY A 92 4.48 0.91 1.15
C GLY A 92 2.96 0.87 0.95
N TYR A 93 2.43 -0.27 0.48
CA TYR A 93 0.99 -0.46 0.29
C TYR A 93 0.19 -0.33 1.58
N TYR A 94 0.68 -0.92 2.67
CA TYR A 94 0.08 -0.76 3.98
C TYR A 94 -0.10 0.71 4.34
N THR A 95 0.96 1.49 4.14
CA THR A 95 0.98 2.91 4.49
C THR A 95 0.02 3.71 3.61
N MET A 96 0.00 3.43 2.30
CA MET A 96 -0.97 4.01 1.37
C MET A 96 -2.40 3.68 1.75
N TYR A 97 -2.70 2.41 1.97
CA TYR A 97 -4.04 1.93 2.27
C TYR A 97 -4.59 2.48 3.58
N ARG A 98 -3.72 2.61 4.61
CA ARG A 98 -4.08 3.29 5.86
C ARG A 98 -4.49 4.74 5.65
N LYS A 99 -3.73 5.50 4.84
CA LYS A 99 -4.05 6.90 4.53
C LYS A 99 -5.39 7.01 3.80
N HIS A 100 -5.69 6.05 2.92
CA HIS A 100 -6.98 5.97 2.23
C HIS A 100 -8.15 5.71 3.20
N LEU A 101 -8.01 4.76 4.12
CA LEU A 101 -9.08 4.40 5.08
C LEU A 101 -9.37 5.49 6.13
N SER A 102 -8.38 6.29 6.50
CA SER A 102 -8.56 7.35 7.49
C SER A 102 -7.63 8.53 7.19
N PRO A 103 -8.09 9.49 6.37
CA PRO A 103 -7.35 10.72 6.11
C PRO A 103 -7.04 11.52 7.39
N SER A 104 -7.83 11.32 8.45
CA SER A 104 -7.69 11.95 9.77
C SER A 104 -6.82 11.17 10.77
N GLN A 105 -6.11 10.11 10.33
CA GLN A 105 -5.20 9.29 11.15
C GLN A 105 -5.82 8.58 12.37
N LYS A 106 -7.15 8.38 12.42
CA LYS A 106 -7.74 7.46 13.41
C LYS A 106 -7.21 6.04 13.13
N VAL A 107 -6.48 5.48 14.08
CA VAL A 107 -5.75 4.23 13.89
C VAL A 107 -6.73 3.07 13.84
N THR A 108 -6.98 2.56 12.64
CA THR A 108 -7.64 1.27 12.44
C THR A 108 -6.56 0.18 12.46
N ALA A 109 -6.76 -0.87 13.27
CA ALA A 109 -5.86 -2.02 13.28
C ALA A 109 -5.95 -2.76 11.93
N ILE A 110 -4.83 -2.78 11.21
CA ILE A 110 -4.66 -3.49 9.93
C ILE A 110 -3.55 -4.52 10.14
N LYS A 111 -3.83 -5.78 9.79
CA LYS A 111 -2.85 -6.87 9.88
C LYS A 111 -2.23 -7.14 8.52
N LEU A 112 -0.90 -7.26 8.50
CA LEU A 112 -0.14 -7.63 7.32
C LEU A 112 0.10 -9.12 7.29
N ARG A 113 -0.04 -9.72 6.11
CA ARG A 113 0.28 -11.13 5.89
C ARG A 113 0.95 -11.30 4.53
N ALA A 114 2.10 -11.95 4.54
CA ALA A 114 2.76 -12.42 3.32
C ALA A 114 2.74 -13.94 3.36
N ASN A 115 2.16 -14.55 2.33
CA ASN A 115 2.10 -16.00 2.22
C ASN A 115 2.92 -16.43 1.01
N THR A 116 3.84 -17.35 1.24
CA THR A 116 4.53 -18.10 0.18
C THR A 116 4.01 -19.53 0.25
N GLN A 117 3.24 -19.96 -0.75
CA GLN A 117 2.74 -21.33 -0.77
C GLN A 117 3.68 -22.21 -1.59
N VAL A 118 4.18 -23.29 -0.98
CA VAL A 118 4.74 -24.41 -1.71
C VAL A 118 3.55 -25.20 -2.26
N CYS A 119 3.17 -24.96 -3.52
CA CYS A 119 2.18 -25.78 -4.20
C CYS A 119 2.89 -27.05 -4.73
N PRO A 120 2.61 -28.26 -4.24
CA PRO A 120 3.19 -29.49 -4.78
C PRO A 120 2.57 -29.92 -6.12
N TYR A 121 1.75 -29.08 -6.77
CA TYR A 121 1.11 -29.44 -8.02
C TYR A 121 2.01 -29.17 -9.22
N LYS A 122 2.42 -30.25 -9.89
CA LYS A 122 2.82 -30.22 -11.31
C LYS A 122 1.68 -29.54 -12.07
N ILE A 123 1.91 -28.33 -12.55
CA ILE A 123 1.04 -27.62 -13.48
C ILE A 123 0.89 -28.55 -14.70
N PRO A 124 -0.32 -29.03 -15.06
CA PRO A 124 -0.49 -29.75 -16.30
C PRO A 124 -0.14 -28.80 -17.44
N ARG A 125 0.78 -29.21 -18.31
CA ARG A 125 1.03 -28.51 -19.58
C ARG A 125 -0.30 -28.46 -20.32
N PHE A 126 -0.87 -27.27 -20.46
CA PHE A 126 -1.93 -27.03 -21.42
C PHE A 126 -1.34 -27.27 -22.82
N HIS A 127 -1.60 -28.45 -23.37
CA HIS A 127 -1.55 -28.62 -24.82
C HIS A 127 -2.78 -27.91 -25.38
N GLY A 128 -2.53 -26.94 -26.25
CA GLY A 128 -3.50 -25.99 -26.74
C GLY A 128 -4.72 -26.62 -27.41
N LEU A 129 -5.80 -25.84 -27.39
CA LEU A 129 -6.91 -25.87 -28.33
C LEU A 129 -7.07 -24.44 -28.88
#